data_AF-A0A699VVP8-F1
#
_entry.id   AF-A0A699VVP8-F1
#
_cell.length_a   1.000
_cell.length_b   1.000
_cell.length_c   1.000
_cell.angle_alpha   90.00
_cell.angle_beta   90.00
_cell.angle_gamma   90.00
#
_symmetry.space_group_name_H-M   'P 1'
#
loop_
_entity.id
_entity.type
_entity.pdbx_description
1 polymer ?
#
loop_
_entity_poly.entity_id
_entity_poly.type
_entity_poly.pdbx_seq_one_letter_code
_entity_poly.pdbx_strand_id
1 'polypeptide(L)'
;KFRDTVKFRNDHVEKIIGYGDYKIGNVTISKVYFMEGLGHNLFSVGQFCDSDLEVAFRQHTCFIHNLDGVDLLTGSEEKISILYL
;
A
#
# COMPACT_ATOMS: atom_id res chain seq x y z
N LYS A 1 6.63 22.19 -1.08
CA LYS A 1 5.40 21.76 -1.79
C LYS A 1 5.78 20.54 -2.62
N PHE A 2 5.49 19.33 -2.12
CA PHE A 2 5.66 18.11 -2.92
C PHE A 2 4.82 18.25 -4.19
N ARG A 3 5.46 18.14 -5.33
CA ARG A 3 4.84 18.35 -6.65
C ARG A 3 5.09 17.12 -7.53
N ASP A 4 5.22 15.97 -6.87
CA ASP A 4 5.53 14.71 -7.49
C ASP A 4 4.22 14.00 -7.85
N THR A 5 4.18 13.44 -9.04
CA THR A 5 3.05 12.68 -9.57
C THR A 5 3.52 11.28 -9.90
N VAL A 6 2.69 10.28 -9.62
CA VAL A 6 2.92 8.90 -10.03
C VAL A 6 2.12 8.62 -11.29
N LYS A 7 2.78 8.07 -12.31
CA LYS A 7 2.12 7.56 -13.51
C LYS A 7 1.99 6.04 -13.39
N PHE A 8 0.75 5.55 -13.37
CA PHE A 8 0.43 4.13 -13.33
C PHE A 8 0.55 3.49 -14.71
N ARG A 9 0.60 2.16 -14.74
CA ARG A 9 0.70 1.37 -15.97
C ARG A 9 -0.47 1.61 -16.94
N ASN A 10 -1.63 2.00 -16.45
CA ASN A 10 -2.81 2.35 -17.24
C ASN A 10 -2.82 3.81 -17.72
N ASP A 11 -1.65 4.47 -17.72
CA ASP A 11 -1.46 5.89 -18.05
C ASP A 11 -2.14 6.90 -17.12
N HIS A 12 -2.85 6.44 -16.10
CA HIS A 12 -3.43 7.32 -15.08
C HIS A 12 -2.34 8.00 -14.27
N VAL A 13 -2.51 9.30 -14.01
CA VAL A 13 -1.53 10.11 -13.27
C VAL A 13 -2.18 10.66 -12.02
N GLU A 14 -1.58 10.40 -10.87
CA GLU A 14 -2.08 10.82 -9.56
C GLU A 14 -1.06 11.67 -8.83
N LYS A 15 -1.55 12.62 -8.02
CA LYS A 15 -0.72 13.54 -7.27
C LYS A 15 -0.39 12.99 -5.89
N ILE A 16 0.90 13.03 -5.54
CA ILE A 16 1.36 12.75 -4.17
C ILE A 16 1.05 13.98 -3.31
N ILE A 17 0.34 13.77 -2.21
CA ILE A 17 0.01 14.81 -1.21
C ILE A 17 0.84 14.68 0.06
N GLY A 18 1.49 13.54 0.27
CA GLY A 18 2.35 13.33 1.42
C GLY A 18 3.21 12.09 1.31
N TYR A 19 4.17 12.00 2.22
CA TYR A 19 5.06 10.87 2.39
C TYR A 19 5.32 10.70 3.89
N GLY A 20 5.20 9.47 4.39
CA GLY A 20 5.40 9.20 5.81
C GLY A 20 5.07 7.78 6.20
N ASP A 21 4.96 7.54 7.50
CA ASP A 21 4.65 6.22 8.03
C ASP A 21 3.14 6.00 8.13
N TYR A 22 2.69 4.79 7.77
CA TYR A 22 1.31 4.35 7.91
C TYR A 22 1.20 3.32 9.02
N LYS A 23 0.30 3.53 9.97
CA LYS A 23 0.08 2.59 11.08
C LYS A 23 -1.16 1.76 10.85
N ILE A 24 -1.01 0.44 10.98
CA ILE A 24 -2.08 -0.55 10.91
C ILE A 24 -2.00 -1.42 12.17
N GLY A 25 -2.96 -1.26 13.08
CA GLY A 25 -2.89 -1.89 14.40
C GLY A 25 -1.59 -1.51 15.12
N ASN A 26 -0.79 -2.51 15.48
CA ASN A 26 0.52 -2.33 16.12
C ASN A 26 1.70 -2.26 15.13
N VAL A 27 1.45 -2.43 13.84
CA VAL A 27 2.49 -2.45 12.80
C VAL A 27 2.59 -1.06 12.16
N THR A 28 3.83 -0.65 11.88
CA THR A 28 4.13 0.60 11.19
C THR A 28 4.79 0.28 9.86
N ILE A 29 4.14 0.65 8.76
CA ILE A 29 4.69 0.56 7.42
C ILE A 29 5.32 1.90 7.08
N SER A 30 6.64 1.92 6.96
CA SER A 30 7.37 3.15 6.68
C SER A 30 7.38 3.51 5.20
N LYS A 31 7.61 4.79 4.90
CA LYS A 31 7.86 5.30 3.55
C LYS A 31 6.67 5.21 2.58
N VAL A 32 5.45 5.35 3.09
CA VAL A 32 4.21 5.26 2.31
C VAL A 32 3.88 6.58 1.62
N TYR A 33 3.40 6.50 0.37
CA TYR A 33 2.95 7.66 -0.39
C TYR A 33 1.43 7.84 -0.24
N PHE A 34 1.01 9.05 0.15
CA PHE A 34 -0.39 9.45 0.23
C PHE A 34 -0.80 10.15 -1.07
N MET A 35 -1.89 9.70 -1.69
CA MET A 35 -2.31 10.12 -3.03
C MET A 35 -3.64 10.89 -2.98
N GLU A 36 -3.76 12.00 -3.72
CA GLU A 36 -4.93 12.91 -3.67
C GLU A 36 -6.23 12.30 -4.22
N GLY A 37 -6.16 11.54 -5.32
CA GLY A 37 -7.34 11.06 -6.06
C GLY A 37 -7.69 9.59 -5.88
N LEU A 38 -6.81 8.78 -5.29
CA LEU A 38 -7.04 7.32 -5.18
C LEU A 38 -7.95 6.91 -4.03
N GLY A 39 -8.14 7.77 -3.01
CA GLY A 39 -8.88 7.40 -1.80
C GLY A 39 -8.21 6.30 -0.96
N HIS A 40 -7.03 5.83 -1.37
CA HIS A 40 -6.18 4.87 -0.70
C HIS A 40 -4.69 5.21 -0.90
N ASN A 41 -3.83 4.61 -0.08
CA ASN A 41 -2.39 4.85 -0.11
C ASN A 41 -1.68 3.89 -1.07
N LEU A 42 -0.51 4.31 -1.55
CA LEU A 42 0.35 3.49 -2.40
C LEU A 42 1.41 2.81 -1.53
N PHE A 43 1.42 1.48 -1.59
CA PHE A 43 2.37 0.61 -0.92
C PHE A 43 3.15 -0.22 -1.95
N SER A 44 4.34 -0.71 -1.59
CA SER A 44 5.03 -1.76 -2.34
C SER A 44 5.06 -3.06 -1.53
N VAL A 45 5.19 -4.19 -2.23
CA VAL A 45 5.35 -5.51 -1.56
C VAL A 45 6.55 -5.50 -0.62
N GLY A 46 7.67 -4.89 -1.03
CA GLY A 46 8.89 -4.80 -0.21
C GLY A 46 8.67 -4.11 1.13
N GLN A 47 7.81 -3.07 1.19
CA GLN A 47 7.51 -2.39 2.46
C GLN A 47 6.79 -3.30 3.47
N PHE A 48 5.98 -4.23 2.98
CA PHE A 48 5.32 -5.22 3.82
C PHE A 48 6.34 -6.24 4.33
N CYS A 49 7.22 -6.76 3.45
CA CYS A 49 8.29 -7.67 3.85
C CYS A 49 9.24 -7.04 4.89
N ASP A 50 9.63 -5.77 4.72
CA ASP A 50 10.46 -5.03 5.67
C ASP A 50 9.78 -4.84 7.04
N SER A 51 8.45 -4.97 7.09
CA SER A 51 7.64 -4.82 8.31
C SER A 51 7.21 -6.17 8.90
N ASP A 52 7.84 -7.27 8.49
CA ASP A 52 7.50 -8.64 8.90
C ASP A 52 6.03 -9.02 8.58
N LEU A 53 5.53 -8.53 7.45
CA LEU A 53 4.19 -8.84 6.94
C LEU A 53 4.24 -9.73 5.70
N GLU A 54 3.34 -10.71 5.66
CA GLU A 54 3.11 -11.55 4.49
C GLU A 54 1.95 -10.97 3.66
N VAL A 55 2.13 -10.92 2.34
CA VAL A 55 1.10 -10.47 1.40
C VAL A 55 0.62 -11.67 0.59
N ALA A 56 -0.63 -12.06 0.75
CA ALA A 56 -1.26 -13.16 0.01
C ALA A 56 -2.36 -12.63 -0.91
N PHE A 57 -2.39 -13.13 -2.14
CA PHE A 57 -3.40 -12.75 -3.14
C PHE A 57 -4.36 -13.91 -3.41
N ARG A 58 -5.66 -13.62 -3.40
CA ARG A 58 -6.71 -14.57 -3.78
C ARG A 58 -7.75 -13.90 -4.64
N GLN A 59 -7.82 -14.30 -5.91
CA GLN A 59 -8.69 -13.68 -6.92
C GLN A 59 -8.51 -12.15 -6.93
N HIS A 60 -9.53 -11.40 -6.47
CA HIS A 60 -9.58 -9.94 -6.44
C HIS A 60 -9.30 -9.35 -5.05
N THR A 61 -8.76 -10.16 -4.16
CA THR A 61 -8.52 -9.78 -2.76
C THR A 61 -7.05 -9.97 -2.41
N CYS A 62 -6.48 -8.95 -1.78
CA CYS A 62 -5.19 -8.99 -1.13
C CYS A 62 -5.39 -9.10 0.38
N PHE A 63 -4.66 -10.02 1.00
CA PHE A 63 -4.57 -10.21 2.43
C PHE A 63 -3.17 -9.84 2.88
N ILE A 64 -3.08 -9.10 3.97
CA ILE A 64 -1.83 -8.76 4.61
C ILE A 64 -1.88 -9.35 6.02
N HIS A 65 -1.03 -10.32 6.28
CA HIS A 65 -0.95 -11.04 7.54
C HIS A 65 0.32 -10.64 8.29
N ASN A 66 0.27 -10.65 9.62
CA ASN A 66 1.49 -10.71 10.40
C ASN A 66 2.09 -12.12 10.37
N LEU A 67 3.29 -12.30 10.93
CA LEU A 67 3.95 -13.61 11.02
C LEU A 67 3.15 -14.68 11.81
N ASP A 68 2.20 -14.26 12.64
CA ASP A 68 1.30 -15.17 13.37
C ASP A 68 0.08 -15.60 12.54
N GLY A 69 -0.02 -15.16 11.29
CA GLY A 69 -1.15 -15.45 10.39
C GLY A 69 -2.42 -14.64 10.67
N VAL A 70 -2.33 -13.57 11.46
CA VAL A 70 -3.45 -12.68 11.76
C VAL A 70 -3.61 -11.64 10.66
N ASP A 71 -4.79 -11.59 10.06
CA ASP A 71 -5.17 -10.60 9.04
C ASP A 71 -5.15 -9.18 9.64
N LEU A 72 -4.25 -8.35 9.13
CA LEU A 72 -4.17 -6.93 9.50
C LEU A 72 -4.95 -6.04 8.52
N LEU A 73 -4.91 -6.41 7.24
CA LEU A 73 -5.62 -5.71 6.17
C LEU A 73 -6.19 -6.70 5.18
N THR A 74 -7.45 -6.47 4.82
CA THR A 74 -8.10 -7.11 3.67
C THR A 74 -8.48 -6.01 2.69
N GLY A 75 -7.80 -5.96 1.55
CA GLY A 75 -8.09 -5.03 0.46
C GLY A 75 -8.64 -5.79 -0.73
N SER A 76 -9.67 -5.28 -1.40
CA SER A 76 -9.85 -5.62 -2.81
C SER A 76 -8.76 -4.93 -3.64
N GLU A 77 -8.49 -5.38 -4.86
CA GLU A 77 -7.56 -4.73 -5.81
C GLU A 77 -7.81 -3.20 -5.94
N GLU A 78 -9.02 -2.73 -5.62
CA GLU A 78 -9.43 -1.33 -5.69
C GLU A 78 -9.16 -0.51 -4.40
N LYS A 79 -8.95 -1.16 -3.25
CA LYS A 79 -8.84 -0.49 -1.94
C LYS A 79 -7.41 -0.32 -1.44
N ILE A 80 -6.47 -1.11 -1.96
CA ILE A 80 -5.04 -1.01 -1.63
C ILE A 80 -4.28 -1.09 -2.94
N SER A 81 -3.60 0.00 -3.32
CA SER A 81 -2.67 -0.03 -4.45
C SER A 81 -1.34 -0.60 -3.99
N ILE A 82 -1.03 -1.82 -4.44
CA ILE A 82 0.26 -2.47 -4.20
C ILE A 82 1.07 -2.44 -5.51
N LEU A 83 2.24 -1.82 -5.46
CA LEU A 83 3.21 -1.86 -6.55
C LEU A 83 4.06 -3.13 -6.41
N TYR A 84 4.10 -3.93 -7.48
CA TYR A 84 5.09 -4.99 -7.65
C TYR A 84 6.33 -4.38 -8.32
N LEU A 85 7.45 -4.33 -7.61
CA LEU A 85 8.78 -4.01 -8.13
C LEU A 85 9.65 -5.25 -8.07
#